data_AF-A0A1F8DVZ2-F1
#
_entry.id   AF-A0A1F8DVZ2-F1
#
_cell.length_a   1.000
_cell.length_b   1.000
_cell.length_c   1.000
_cell.angle_alpha   90.00
_cell.angle_beta   90.00
_cell.angle_gamma   90.00
#
_symmetry.space_group_name_H-M   'P 1'
#
loop_
_entity.id
_entity.type
_entity.pdbx_description
1 polymer ?
#
loop_
_entity_poly.entity_id
_entity_poly.type
_entity_poly.pdbx_seq_one_letter_code
_entity_poly.pdbx_strand_id
1 'polypeptide(L)'
;MNEFDQFVKHMLHIKQYARYTDDFAIVSSDRLYLEQLIAPISTFLSNRLALALHPNKVFIRKLHQGVDFLGYVMFPNYRLVRAKTRQRMFKKFKIKVAAYHAGVISEAALEASLRSYLGVMSHANTKRLAGEMKNLVWFEDKD
;
A
#
# COMPACT_ATOMS: atom_id res chain seq x y z
N MET A 1 -13.12 -10.32 -13.40
CA MET A 1 -13.27 -9.91 -11.97
C MET A 1 -14.55 -9.15 -11.63
N ASN A 2 -15.32 -8.61 -12.59
CA ASN A 2 -16.62 -8.00 -12.29
C ASN A 2 -17.59 -8.97 -11.58
N GLU A 3 -17.59 -10.24 -12.00
CA GLU A 3 -18.42 -11.31 -11.40
C GLU A 3 -18.14 -11.52 -9.91
N PHE A 4 -16.88 -11.36 -9.49
CA PHE A 4 -16.52 -11.49 -8.07
C PHE A 4 -17.13 -10.34 -7.24
N ASP A 5 -17.09 -9.11 -7.73
CA ASP A 5 -17.71 -7.99 -7.04
C ASP A 5 -19.23 -8.16 -6.95
N GLN A 6 -19.85 -8.64 -8.02
CA GLN A 6 -21.28 -8.96 -8.02
C GLN A 6 -21.62 -10.05 -7.01
N PHE A 7 -20.83 -11.12 -6.93
CA PHE A 7 -20.98 -12.15 -5.91
C PHE A 7 -20.87 -11.57 -4.49
N VAL A 8 -19.85 -10.77 -4.23
CA VAL A 8 -19.63 -10.13 -2.92
C VAL A 8 -20.80 -9.19 -2.54
N LYS A 9 -21.33 -8.42 -3.48
CA LYS A 9 -22.37 -7.42 -3.22
C LYS A 9 -23.79 -7.97 -3.23
N HIS A 10 -24.10 -8.89 -4.13
CA HIS A 10 -25.46 -9.37 -4.35
C HIS A 10 -25.75 -10.73 -3.72
N MET A 11 -24.72 -11.57 -3.51
CA MET A 11 -24.91 -12.90 -2.91
C MET A 11 -24.48 -12.90 -1.43
N LEU A 12 -23.31 -12.33 -1.13
CA LEU A 12 -22.82 -12.23 0.25
C LEU A 12 -23.33 -10.98 1.00
N HIS A 13 -23.90 -10.02 0.27
CA HIS A 13 -24.41 -8.75 0.80
C HIS A 13 -23.41 -7.96 1.65
N ILE A 14 -22.12 -8.03 1.31
CA ILE A 14 -21.05 -7.36 2.07
C ILE A 14 -21.05 -5.86 1.75
N LYS A 15 -21.46 -5.07 2.74
CA LYS A 15 -21.51 -3.61 2.63
C LYS A 15 -20.10 -3.01 2.54
N GLN A 16 -19.23 -3.34 3.49
CA GLN A 16 -17.89 -2.77 3.62
C GLN A 16 -16.85 -3.63 2.90
N TYR A 17 -16.72 -3.38 1.59
CA TYR A 17 -15.80 -4.09 0.70
C TYR A 17 -15.07 -3.10 -0.20
N ALA A 18 -13.76 -3.29 -0.32
CA ALA A 18 -12.92 -2.56 -1.26
C ALA A 18 -12.04 -3.54 -2.03
N ARG A 19 -11.87 -3.31 -3.34
CA ARG A 19 -10.96 -4.08 -4.19
C ARG A 19 -10.14 -3.16 -5.08
N TYR A 20 -8.87 -3.51 -5.24
CA TYR A 20 -7.97 -2.93 -6.21
C TYR A 20 -7.24 -4.08 -6.90
N THR A 21 -7.56 -4.27 -8.18
CA THR A 21 -7.13 -5.44 -8.97
C THR A 21 -7.39 -6.76 -8.23
N ASP A 22 -6.36 -7.43 -7.75
CA ASP A 22 -6.42 -8.73 -7.07
C ASP A 22 -6.47 -8.58 -5.54
N ASP A 23 -6.07 -7.44 -5.01
CA ASP A 23 -6.09 -7.15 -3.57
C ASP A 23 -7.48 -6.65 -3.17
N PHE A 24 -8.13 -7.34 -2.24
CA PHE A 24 -9.41 -6.90 -1.68
C PHE A 24 -9.41 -6.95 -0.14
N ALA A 25 -10.27 -6.14 0.46
CA ALA A 25 -10.45 -6.06 1.90
C ALA A 25 -11.94 -6.01 2.24
N ILE A 26 -12.31 -6.72 3.31
CA ILE A 26 -13.65 -6.75 3.89
C ILE A 26 -13.52 -6.29 5.34
N VAL A 27 -14.43 -5.41 5.76
CA VAL A 27 -14.43 -4.87 7.13
C VAL A 27 -15.69 -5.30 7.85
N SER A 28 -15.53 -5.86 9.04
CA SER A 28 -16.63 -6.22 9.95
C SER A 28 -16.20 -6.06 11.40
N SER A 29 -17.16 -5.84 12.29
CA SER A 29 -16.97 -5.92 13.74
C SER A 29 -16.99 -7.36 14.26
N ASP A 30 -17.51 -8.30 13.48
CA ASP A 30 -17.58 -9.72 13.83
C ASP A 30 -16.47 -10.50 13.13
N ARG A 31 -15.57 -11.07 13.94
CA ARG A 31 -14.46 -11.90 13.46
C ARG A 31 -14.94 -13.24 12.92
N LEU A 32 -15.89 -13.89 13.57
CA LEU A 32 -16.39 -15.21 13.15
C LEU A 32 -17.06 -15.09 11.79
N TYR A 33 -17.83 -14.01 11.57
CA TYR A 33 -18.36 -13.69 10.25
C TYR A 33 -17.25 -13.62 9.18
N LEU A 34 -16.16 -12.89 9.44
CA LEU A 34 -15.04 -12.79 8.48
C LEU A 34 -14.39 -14.14 8.19
N GLU A 35 -14.24 -14.99 9.20
CA GLU A 35 -13.70 -16.35 9.04
C GLU A 35 -14.63 -17.22 8.19
N GLN A 36 -15.94 -17.13 8.40
CA GLN A 36 -16.95 -17.85 7.63
C GLN A 36 -17.01 -17.44 6.16
N LEU A 37 -16.59 -16.21 5.81
CA LEU A 37 -16.55 -15.75 4.42
C LEU A 37 -15.43 -16.39 3.58
N ILE A 38 -14.38 -16.94 4.21
CA ILE A 38 -13.20 -17.46 3.50
C ILE A 38 -13.59 -18.61 2.57
N ALA A 39 -14.36 -19.59 3.06
CA ALA A 39 -14.72 -20.76 2.28
C ALA A 39 -15.65 -20.43 1.09
N PRO A 40 -16.74 -19.66 1.24
CA PRO A 40 -17.58 -19.23 0.12
C PRO A 40 -16.79 -18.45 -0.94
N ILE A 41 -15.92 -17.52 -0.53
CA ILE A 41 -15.09 -16.73 -1.45
C ILE A 41 -14.12 -17.65 -2.20
N SER A 42 -13.42 -18.54 -1.49
CA SER A 42 -12.47 -19.47 -2.11
C SER A 42 -13.16 -20.40 -3.12
N THR A 43 -14.33 -20.93 -2.78
CA THR A 43 -15.13 -21.79 -3.67
C THR A 43 -15.58 -21.03 -4.91
N PHE A 44 -16.07 -19.80 -4.77
CA PHE A 44 -16.46 -18.98 -5.91
C PHE A 44 -15.28 -18.71 -6.85
N LEU A 45 -14.16 -18.25 -6.29
CA LEU A 45 -12.95 -17.95 -7.06
C LEU A 45 -12.46 -19.18 -7.83
N SER A 46 -12.42 -20.35 -7.18
CA SER A 46 -11.98 -21.60 -7.81
C SER A 46 -12.95 -22.05 -8.91
N ASN A 47 -14.24 -22.12 -8.60
CA ASN A 47 -15.21 -22.77 -9.48
C ASN A 47 -15.72 -21.88 -10.62
N ARG A 48 -15.65 -20.56 -10.47
CA ARG A 48 -16.15 -19.60 -11.47
C ARG A 48 -15.05 -18.88 -12.21
N LEU A 49 -13.92 -18.64 -11.55
CA LEU A 49 -12.84 -17.83 -12.11
C LEU A 49 -11.54 -18.62 -12.30
N ALA A 50 -11.47 -19.89 -11.88
CA ALA A 50 -10.24 -20.69 -11.86
C ALA A 50 -9.09 -20.00 -11.09
N LEU A 51 -9.43 -19.27 -10.03
CA LEU A 51 -8.49 -18.54 -9.18
C LEU A 51 -8.44 -19.15 -7.78
N ALA A 52 -7.28 -19.07 -7.13
CA ALA A 52 -7.10 -19.53 -5.75
C ALA A 52 -6.67 -18.38 -4.85
N LEU A 53 -7.21 -18.34 -3.62
CA LEU A 53 -6.67 -17.46 -2.58
C LEU A 53 -5.28 -17.95 -2.16
N HIS A 54 -4.34 -17.02 -2.10
CA HIS A 54 -2.99 -17.37 -1.66
C HIS A 54 -3.00 -17.64 -0.15
N PRO A 55 -2.60 -18.84 0.33
CA PRO A 55 -2.81 -19.26 1.72
C PRO A 55 -2.12 -18.34 2.73
N ASN A 56 -0.92 -17.85 2.41
CA ASN A 56 -0.15 -16.97 3.30
C ASN A 56 -0.52 -15.47 3.18
N LYS A 57 -1.46 -15.10 2.30
CA LYS A 57 -1.86 -13.69 2.11
C LYS A 57 -3.28 -13.40 2.59
N VAL A 58 -4.01 -14.42 3.03
CA VAL A 58 -5.30 -14.24 3.71
C VAL A 58 -5.03 -14.03 5.19
N PHE A 59 -5.45 -12.90 5.74
CA PHE A 59 -5.30 -12.62 7.16
C PHE A 59 -6.47 -11.79 7.68
N ILE A 60 -6.81 -11.98 8.97
CA ILE A 60 -7.80 -11.19 9.68
C ILE A 60 -7.10 -10.47 10.83
N ARG A 61 -7.14 -9.15 10.81
CA ARG A 61 -6.40 -8.28 11.75
C ARG A 61 -7.28 -7.16 12.24
N LYS A 62 -7.08 -6.73 13.48
CA LYS A 62 -7.80 -5.56 14.03
C LYS A 62 -7.20 -4.28 13.46
N LEU A 63 -8.05 -3.29 13.14
CA LEU A 63 -7.60 -2.04 12.53
C LEU A 63 -6.57 -1.28 13.37
N HIS A 64 -6.68 -1.31 14.71
CA HIS A 64 -5.71 -0.67 15.61
C HIS A 64 -4.31 -1.29 15.55
N GLN A 65 -4.18 -2.54 15.08
CA GLN A 65 -2.87 -3.17 14.90
C GLN A 65 -2.18 -2.70 13.59
N GLY A 66 -2.84 -1.87 12.79
CA GLY A 66 -2.38 -1.47 11.47
C GLY A 66 -2.69 -2.53 10.41
N VAL A 67 -3.31 -2.14 9.29
CA VAL A 67 -3.62 -3.04 8.17
C VAL A 67 -2.87 -2.59 6.92
N ASP A 68 -2.07 -3.51 6.37
CA ASP A 68 -1.32 -3.29 5.14
C ASP A 68 -2.26 -3.30 3.92
N PHE A 69 -2.42 -2.17 3.23
CA PHE A 69 -3.25 -2.06 2.02
C PHE A 69 -2.68 -1.04 1.04
N LEU A 70 -2.49 -1.43 -0.23
CA LEU A 70 -2.08 -0.56 -1.35
C LEU A 70 -0.88 0.36 -1.06
N GLY A 71 0.16 -0.16 -0.42
CA GLY A 71 1.39 0.57 -0.13
C GLY A 71 1.37 1.41 1.15
N TYR A 72 0.26 1.39 1.89
CA TYR A 72 0.10 2.04 3.19
C TYR A 72 -0.19 1.03 4.29
N VAL A 73 0.04 1.47 5.53
CA VAL A 73 -0.46 0.83 6.76
C VAL A 73 -1.56 1.72 7.31
N MET A 74 -2.79 1.22 7.31
CA MET A 74 -3.98 1.94 7.72
C MET A 74 -4.23 1.74 9.22
N PHE A 75 -4.41 2.84 9.95
CA PHE A 75 -4.88 2.89 11.34
C PHE A 75 -6.22 3.66 11.39
N PRO A 76 -6.96 3.63 12.52
CA PRO A 76 -8.24 4.33 12.61
C PRO A 76 -8.16 5.83 12.29
N ASN A 77 -7.12 6.51 12.80
CA ASN A 77 -7.02 7.98 12.75
C ASN A 77 -5.91 8.50 11.83
N TYR A 78 -5.07 7.61 11.29
CA TYR A 78 -3.95 7.99 10.44
C TYR A 78 -3.53 6.82 9.55
N ARG A 79 -2.66 7.09 8.59
CA ARG A 79 -2.00 6.04 7.79
C ARG A 79 -0.52 6.32 7.67
N LEU A 80 0.28 5.27 7.55
CA LEU A 80 1.72 5.35 7.35
C LEU A 80 2.08 4.79 5.98
N VAL A 81 3.19 5.25 5.39
CA VAL A 81 3.77 4.55 4.23
C VAL A 81 4.31 3.21 4.69
N ARG A 82 4.01 2.13 3.96
CA ARG A 82 4.49 0.78 4.27
C ARG A 82 6.01 0.78 4.38
N ALA A 83 6.55 0.10 5.40
CA ALA A 83 7.99 0.11 5.70
C ALA A 83 8.86 -0.28 4.50
N LYS A 84 8.47 -1.33 3.75
CA LYS A 84 9.16 -1.75 2.52
C LYS A 84 9.13 -0.68 1.43
N THR A 85 8.00 0.01 1.27
CA THR A 85 7.85 1.12 0.31
C THR A 85 8.78 2.26 0.70
N ARG A 86 8.74 2.68 1.97
CA ARG A 86 9.63 3.71 2.53
C ARG A 86 11.10 3.38 2.26
N GLN A 87 11.56 2.19 2.64
CA GLN A 87 12.95 1.75 2.44
C GLN A 87 13.36 1.80 0.96
N ARG A 88 12.49 1.32 0.06
CA ARG A 88 12.75 1.35 -1.38
C ARG A 88 12.82 2.77 -1.93
N MET A 89 11.91 3.66 -1.50
CA MET A 89 11.90 5.07 -1.92
C MET A 89 13.21 5.76 -1.52
N PHE A 90 13.63 5.64 -0.26
CA PHE A 90 14.87 6.25 0.24
C PHE A 90 16.11 5.69 -0.45
N LYS A 91 16.20 4.36 -0.59
CA LYS A 91 17.32 3.73 -1.31
C LYS A 91 17.44 4.26 -2.74
N LYS A 92 16.33 4.32 -3.48
CA LYS A 92 16.32 4.81 -4.86
C LYS A 92 16.63 6.31 -4.94
N PHE A 93 16.12 7.09 -3.99
CA PHE A 93 16.35 8.52 -3.98
C PHE A 93 17.82 8.87 -3.71
N LYS A 94 18.47 8.19 -2.75
CA LYS A 94 19.91 8.34 -2.49
C LYS A 94 20.77 8.07 -3.72
N ILE A 95 20.44 7.03 -4.49
CA ILE A 95 21.13 6.73 -5.76
C ILE A 95 20.95 7.89 -6.75
N LYS A 96 19.76 8.49 -6.82
CA LYS A 96 19.52 9.67 -7.68
C LYS A 96 20.27 10.90 -7.20
N VAL A 97 20.34 11.14 -5.89
CA VAL A 97 21.12 12.24 -5.30
C VAL A 97 22.61 12.08 -5.67
N ALA A 98 23.18 10.88 -5.47
CA ALA A 98 24.55 10.61 -5.87
C ALA A 98 24.80 10.80 -7.38
N ALA A 99 23.87 10.34 -8.22
CA ALA A 99 23.94 10.56 -9.68
C ALA A 99 23.86 12.05 -10.05
N TYR A 100 23.10 12.86 -9.31
CA TYR A 100 23.04 14.30 -9.50
C TYR A 100 24.37 14.96 -9.14
N HIS A 101 24.96 14.64 -7.99
CA HIS A 101 26.26 15.17 -7.59
C HIS A 101 27.40 14.76 -8.53
N ALA A 102 27.32 13.56 -9.12
CA ALA A 102 28.25 13.12 -10.15
C ALA A 102 27.99 13.74 -11.55
N GLY A 103 27.00 14.63 -11.69
CA GLY A 103 26.66 15.29 -12.95
C GLY A 103 25.95 14.39 -13.98
N VAL A 104 25.50 13.20 -13.59
CA VAL A 104 24.87 12.21 -14.49
C VAL A 104 23.41 12.55 -14.77
N ILE A 105 22.71 13.20 -13.84
CA ILE A 105 21.33 13.66 -14.02
C ILE A 105 21.21 15.16 -13.76
N SER A 106 20.24 15.81 -14.39
CA SER A 106 19.94 17.21 -14.14
C SER A 106 19.20 17.41 -12.81
N GLU A 107 19.29 18.63 -12.28
CA GLU A 107 18.51 19.06 -11.11
C GLU A 107 17.01 18.86 -11.32
N ALA A 108 16.49 19.20 -12.50
CA ALA A 108 15.09 19.00 -12.85
C ALA A 108 14.66 17.52 -12.75
N ALA A 109 15.54 16.57 -13.13
CA ALA A 109 15.26 15.14 -13.00
C ALA A 109 15.25 14.67 -11.53
N LEU A 110 16.12 15.24 -10.70
CA LEU A 110 16.13 15.00 -9.25
C LEU A 110 14.85 15.56 -8.60
N GLU A 111 14.50 16.82 -8.91
CA GLU A 111 13.29 17.48 -8.41
C GLU A 111 12.02 16.72 -8.78
N ALA A 112 11.89 16.28 -10.04
CA ALA A 112 10.74 15.50 -10.48
C ALA A 112 10.58 14.22 -9.63
N SER A 113 11.70 13.59 -9.28
CA SER A 113 11.72 12.40 -8.42
C SER A 113 11.32 12.73 -6.98
N LEU A 114 11.83 13.84 -6.43
CA LEU A 114 11.47 14.33 -5.12
C LEU A 114 9.97 14.62 -5.04
N ARG A 115 9.42 15.38 -5.99
CA ARG A 115 7.99 15.72 -6.06
C ARG A 115 7.11 14.47 -6.17
N SER A 116 7.51 13.48 -6.96
CA SER A 116 6.81 12.19 -7.06
C SER A 116 6.73 11.48 -5.70
N TYR A 117 7.85 11.39 -4.97
CA TYR A 117 7.85 10.77 -3.64
C TYR A 117 7.09 11.58 -2.60
N LEU A 118 7.18 12.91 -2.64
CA LEU A 118 6.39 13.79 -1.77
C LEU A 118 4.88 13.62 -1.99
N GLY A 119 4.44 13.41 -3.24
CA GLY A 119 3.03 13.10 -3.55
C GLY A 119 2.54 11.80 -2.92
N VAL A 120 3.36 10.74 -2.93
CA VAL A 120 3.04 9.49 -2.19
C VAL A 120 2.97 9.76 -0.69
N MET A 121 3.91 10.53 -0.16
CA MET A 121 3.97 10.85 1.26
C MET A 121 2.80 11.73 1.72
N SER A 122 2.29 12.65 0.89
CA SER A 122 1.22 13.58 1.27
C SER A 122 -0.11 12.89 1.64
N HIS A 123 -0.32 11.65 1.21
CA HIS A 123 -1.49 10.87 1.60
C HIS A 123 -1.34 10.15 2.95
N ALA A 124 -0.20 10.27 3.63
CA ALA A 124 0.09 9.59 4.88
C ALA A 124 0.70 10.52 5.93
N ASN A 125 0.70 10.09 7.20
CA ASN A 125 1.37 10.82 8.27
C ASN A 125 2.90 10.66 8.13
N THR A 126 3.49 11.56 7.35
CA THR A 126 4.88 11.46 6.87
C THR A 126 5.64 12.78 6.97
N LYS A 127 5.15 13.77 7.74
CA LYS A 127 5.80 15.09 7.83
C LYS A 127 7.30 15.00 8.11
N ARG A 128 7.70 14.15 9.07
CA ARG A 128 9.11 13.88 9.38
C ARG A 128 9.85 13.23 8.21
N LEU A 129 9.25 12.21 7.59
CA LEU A 129 9.82 11.47 6.47
C LEU A 129 10.07 12.36 5.24
N ALA A 130 9.14 13.26 4.95
CA ALA A 130 9.27 14.25 3.88
C ALA A 130 10.44 15.20 4.15
N GLY A 131 10.62 15.63 5.41
CA GLY A 131 11.79 16.41 5.84
C GLY A 131 13.10 15.64 5.67
N GLU A 132 13.15 14.40 6.15
CA GLU A 132 14.32 13.52 6.00
C GLU A 132 14.72 13.37 4.51
N MET A 133 13.74 13.15 3.61
CA MET A 133 14.03 12.99 2.18
C MET A 133 14.50 14.28 1.51
N LYS A 134 13.93 15.42 1.90
CA LYS A 134 14.36 16.74 1.44
C LYS A 134 15.80 17.05 1.88
N ASN A 135 16.15 16.67 3.11
CA ASN A 135 17.48 16.88 3.65
C ASN A 135 18.56 16.11 2.88
N LEU A 136 18.22 14.98 2.24
CA LEU A 136 19.16 14.28 1.35
C LEU A 136 19.60 15.13 0.15
N VAL A 137 18.84 16.15 -0.25
CA VAL A 137 19.22 17.03 -1.36
C VAL A 137 20.10 18.19 -0.89
N TRP A 138 19.80 18.74 0.29
CA TRP A 138 20.38 20.01 0.74
C TRP A 138 21.46 19.88 1.80
N PHE A 139 21.56 18.73 2.47
CA PHE A 139 22.45 18.52 3.61
C PHE A 139 23.27 17.21 3.52
N GLU A 140 23.18 16.42 2.44
CA GLU A 140 24.24 15.46 2.13
C GLU A 140 25.44 16.27 1.57
N ASP A 141 26.16 16.95 2.46
CA ASP A 141 27.50 17.51 2.21
C ASP A 141 28.43 16.33 1.82
N LYS A 142 29.14 16.40 0.69
CA LYS A 142 30.43 17.08 0.55
C LYS A 142 31.45 16.66 1.61
N ASP A 143 31.67 15.36 1.74
CA ASP A 143 32.94 14.81 2.23
C ASP A 143 33.79 14.34 1.04
#